data_AF-A0A7W9BG32-F1
#
_entry.id   AF-A0A7W9BG32-F1
#
_cell.length_a   1.000
_cell.length_b   1.000
_cell.length_c   1.000
_cell.angle_alpha   90.00
_cell.angle_beta   90.00
_cell.angle_gamma   90.00
#
_symmetry.space_group_name_H-M   'P 1'
#
loop_
_entity.id
_entity.type
_entity.pdbx_description
1 polymer ?
#
loop_
_entity_poly.entity_id
_entity_poly.type
_entity_poly.pdbx_seq_one_letter_code
_entity_poly.pdbx_strand_id
1 'polypeptide(L)'
;MLIVTIAAILVASIRLNFADTGAMARAPSPKRRALNVTLGKGAEMGWFEHGSTIICFVPSGVVLAPGLCEDESIRAGQRMTQLTS
;
A
#
# COMPACT_ATOMS: atom_id res chain seq x y z
N MET A 1 -27.92 -4.39 4.89
CA MET A 1 -27.07 -3.21 5.07
C MET A 1 -25.83 -3.39 4.20
N LEU A 2 -25.43 -2.38 3.42
CA LEU A 2 -24.23 -2.39 2.58
C LEU A 2 -23.32 -1.24 3.03
N ILE A 3 -22.03 -1.52 3.21
CA ILE A 3 -21.01 -0.52 3.51
C ILE A 3 -20.11 -0.41 2.28
N VAL A 4 -19.87 0.81 1.81
CA VAL A 4 -18.92 1.10 0.73
C VAL A 4 -17.91 2.10 1.27
N THR A 5 -16.62 1.71 1.26
CA THR A 5 -15.52 2.58 1.67
C THR A 5 -14.98 3.32 0.45
N ILE A 6 -14.89 4.65 0.53
CA ILE A 6 -14.36 5.50 -0.53
C ILE A 6 -13.15 6.25 0.01
N ALA A 7 -12.01 6.10 -0.66
CA ALA A 7 -10.75 6.73 -0.32
C ALA A 7 -10.63 8.13 -0.97
N ALA A 8 -9.91 9.06 -0.31
CA ALA A 8 -9.57 10.37 -0.86
C ALA A 8 -8.20 10.35 -1.58
N ILE A 9 -7.84 11.44 -2.27
CA ILE A 9 -6.67 11.50 -3.19
C ILE A 9 -5.30 11.21 -2.56
N LEU A 10 -5.15 11.26 -1.24
CA LEU A 10 -3.90 10.96 -0.52
C LEU A 10 -3.97 9.70 0.35
N VAL A 11 -4.98 8.86 0.12
CA VAL A 11 -5.12 7.59 0.81
C VAL A 11 -4.48 6.52 -0.07
N ALA A 12 -3.42 5.89 0.47
CA ALA A 12 -2.73 4.82 -0.23
C ALA A 12 -3.41 3.46 -0.06
N SER A 13 -4.05 3.22 1.10
CA SER A 13 -4.66 1.92 1.39
C SER A 13 -5.80 2.02 2.42
N ILE A 14 -6.58 0.95 2.53
CA ILE A 14 -7.45 0.68 3.68
C ILE A 14 -6.89 -0.52 4.45
N ARG A 15 -6.88 -0.43 5.78
CA ARG A 15 -6.59 -1.56 6.68
C ARG A 15 -7.85 -1.94 7.42
N LEU A 16 -8.14 -3.23 7.49
CA LEU A 16 -9.26 -3.76 8.27
C LEU A 16 -8.69 -4.65 9.38
N ASN A 17 -9.20 -4.47 10.60
CA ASN A 17 -8.70 -5.20 11.78
C ASN A 17 -8.94 -6.71 11.69
N PHE A 18 -9.79 -7.15 10.77
CA PHE A 18 -10.24 -8.53 10.59
C PHE A 18 -9.91 -9.11 9.21
N ALA A 19 -9.11 -8.41 8.39
CA ALA A 19 -8.69 -8.90 7.07
C ALA A 19 -7.30 -8.38 6.68
N ASP A 20 -6.50 -9.23 6.05
CA ASP A 20 -5.22 -8.83 5.46
C ASP A 20 -5.45 -8.10 4.13
N THR A 21 -5.74 -6.80 4.22
CA THR A 21 -6.00 -5.95 3.06
C THR A 21 -4.76 -5.76 2.18
N GLY A 22 -3.55 -5.89 2.73
CA GLY A 22 -2.30 -5.81 1.96
C GLY A 22 -2.14 -7.01 1.03
N ALA A 23 -2.35 -8.23 1.54
CA ALA A 23 -2.37 -9.43 0.71
C ALA A 23 -3.51 -9.41 -0.32
N MET A 24 -4.66 -8.81 0.02
CA MET A 24 -5.77 -8.64 -0.92
C MET A 24 -5.44 -7.67 -2.05
N ALA A 25 -4.73 -6.57 -1.76
CA ALA A 25 -4.34 -5.57 -2.77
C ALA A 25 -3.29 -6.11 -3.75
N ARG A 26 -2.36 -6.96 -3.30
CA ARG A 26 -1.36 -7.64 -4.14
C ARG A 26 -1.90 -8.83 -4.94
N ALA A 27 -3.17 -9.19 -4.77
CA ALA A 27 -3.74 -10.33 -5.49
C ALA A 27 -3.78 -10.05 -7.00
N PRO A 28 -3.50 -11.06 -7.87
CA PRO A 28 -3.46 -10.86 -9.33
C PRO A 28 -4.75 -10.36 -9.95
N SER A 29 -5.88 -10.50 -9.25
CA SER A 29 -7.18 -10.01 -9.71
C SER A 29 -8.08 -9.67 -8.53
N PRO A 30 -8.96 -8.66 -8.66
CA PRO A 30 -9.98 -8.37 -7.66
C PRO A 30 -10.87 -9.59 -7.45
N LYS A 31 -10.90 -10.12 -6.24
CA LYS A 31 -11.75 -11.27 -5.88
C LYS A 31 -12.71 -10.88 -4.77
N ARG A 32 -13.97 -11.24 -4.96
CA ARG A 32 -14.97 -11.17 -3.89
C ARG A 32 -14.59 -12.19 -2.81
N ARG A 33 -14.51 -11.75 -1.56
CA ARG A 33 -14.21 -12.61 -0.41
C ARG A 33 -15.38 -12.59 0.55
N ALA A 34 -15.84 -13.76 0.96
CA ALA A 34 -16.79 -13.88 2.04
C ALA A 34 -16.06 -13.67 3.37
N LEU A 35 -16.58 -12.78 4.21
CA LEU A 35 -16.10 -12.55 5.57
C LEU A 35 -17.23 -12.87 6.53
N ASN A 36 -16.92 -13.63 7.58
CA ASN A 36 -17.86 -13.96 8.65
C ASN A 36 -17.29 -13.42 9.97
N VAL A 37 -17.50 -12.13 10.21
CA VAL A 37 -16.97 -11.41 11.37
C VAL A 37 -18.13 -10.71 12.07
N THR A 38 -18.22 -10.86 13.38
CA THR A 38 -19.22 -10.17 14.21
C THR A 38 -18.61 -8.91 14.79
N LEU A 39 -19.26 -7.76 14.57
CA LEU A 39 -18.81 -6.46 15.07
C LEU A 39 -19.92 -5.82 15.90
N GLY A 40 -19.55 -5.33 17.08
CA GLY A 40 -20.46 -4.55 17.92
C GLY A 40 -20.71 -3.16 17.32
N LYS A 41 -21.81 -2.51 17.74
CA LYS A 41 -22.07 -1.12 17.37
C LYS A 41 -20.96 -0.22 17.94
N GLY A 42 -20.35 0.58 17.06
CA GLY A 42 -19.23 1.46 17.43
C GLY A 42 -17.87 0.77 17.50
N ALA A 43 -17.77 -0.53 17.18
CA ALA A 43 -16.50 -1.21 17.07
C ALA A 43 -15.67 -0.64 15.92
N GLU A 44 -14.38 -0.41 16.17
CA GLU A 44 -13.45 0.02 15.14
C GLU A 44 -13.23 -1.09 14.11
N MET A 45 -13.50 -0.80 12.84
CA MET A 45 -13.35 -1.75 11.74
C MET A 45 -11.94 -1.71 11.12
N GLY A 46 -11.25 -0.59 11.29
CA GLY A 46 -9.97 -0.29 10.67
C GLY A 46 -9.87 1.18 10.28
N TRP A 47 -8.89 1.52 9.46
CA TRP A 47 -8.55 2.89 9.09
C TRP A 47 -8.10 3.00 7.63
N PHE A 48 -8.09 4.23 7.13
CA PHE A 48 -7.41 4.56 5.87
C PHE A 48 -5.97 4.95 6.18
N GLU A 49 -5.02 4.34 5.49
CA GLU A 49 -3.61 4.74 5.56
C GLU A 49 -3.35 5.86 4.56
N HIS A 50 -2.91 7.00 5.08
CA HIS A 50 -2.42 8.08 4.24
C HIS A 50 -1.10 7.64 3.61
N GLY A 51 -0.95 7.88 2.32
CA GLY A 51 0.32 7.64 1.65
C GLY A 51 0.41 8.47 0.38
N SER A 52 1.62 8.91 0.09
CA SER A 52 1.95 9.64 -1.11
C SER A 52 2.62 8.72 -2.11
N THR A 53 2.16 8.71 -3.35
CA THR A 53 2.90 8.08 -4.44
C THR A 53 4.02 9.02 -4.88
N ILE A 54 5.27 8.56 -4.75
CA ILE A 54 6.45 9.28 -5.27
C ILE A 54 6.87 8.59 -6.57
N ILE A 55 6.80 9.32 -7.68
CA ILE A 55 7.31 8.86 -8.98
C ILE A 55 8.67 9.52 -9.21
N CYS A 56 9.73 8.72 -9.35
CA CYS A 56 11.09 9.21 -9.59
C CYS A 56 11.51 8.93 -11.03
N PHE A 57 11.79 9.99 -11.79
CA PHE A 57 12.34 9.89 -13.15
C PHE A 57 13.85 10.04 -13.10
N VAL A 58 14.57 9.14 -13.77
CA VAL A 58 16.03 9.17 -13.84
C VAL A 58 16.53 9.21 -15.28
N PRO A 59 17.66 9.88 -15.55
CA PRO A 59 18.24 9.91 -16.88
C PRO A 59 18.81 8.55 -17.28
N SER A 60 19.09 8.37 -18.57
CA SER A 60 19.79 7.19 -19.08
C SER A 60 21.14 6.99 -18.37
N GLY A 61 21.52 5.74 -18.10
CA GLY A 61 22.76 5.37 -17.40
C GLY A 61 22.67 5.33 -15.87
N VAL A 62 21.53 5.74 -15.30
CA VAL A 62 21.25 5.61 -13.87
C VAL A 62 20.47 4.31 -13.60
N VAL A 63 20.93 3.53 -12.62
CA VAL A 63 20.29 2.29 -12.17
C VAL A 63 19.86 2.39 -10.72
N LEU A 64 18.94 1.52 -10.29
CA LEU A 64 18.55 1.41 -8.88
C LEU A 64 19.74 1.00 -8.02
N ALA A 65 19.82 1.56 -6.81
CA ALA A 65 20.82 1.15 -5.85
C ALA A 65 20.61 -0.31 -5.44
N PRO A 66 21.69 -1.09 -5.19
CA PRO A 66 21.56 -2.48 -4.77
C PRO A 66 20.81 -2.56 -3.43
N GLY A 67 19.95 -3.57 -3.28
CA GLY A 67 19.18 -3.78 -2.04
C GLY A 67 17.89 -2.97 -1.95
N LEU A 68 17.51 -2.21 -2.98
CA LEU A 68 16.13 -1.78 -3.12
C LEU A 68 15.26 -2.94 -3.61
N CYS A 69 14.37 -3.40 -2.74
CA CYS A 69 13.41 -4.46 -3.01
C CYS A 69 11.99 -3.91 -2.95
N GLU A 70 11.08 -4.53 -3.70
CA GLU A 70 9.65 -4.28 -3.54
C GLU A 70 9.18 -4.63 -2.12
N ASP A 71 8.12 -3.97 -1.67
CA ASP A 71 7.55 -4.09 -0.32
C ASP A 71 8.48 -3.72 0.86
N GLU A 72 9.71 -3.24 0.62
CA GLU A 72 10.58 -2.70 1.68
C GLU A 72 10.37 -1.19 1.93
N SER A 73 10.52 -0.79 3.19
CA SER A 73 10.41 0.61 3.60
C SER A 73 11.65 1.40 3.19
N ILE A 74 11.44 2.52 2.48
CA ILE A 74 12.51 3.46 2.11
C ILE A 74 12.61 4.56 3.17
N ARG A 75 13.82 4.88 3.63
CA ARG A 75 14.06 5.96 4.58
C ARG A 75 14.42 7.27 3.87
N ALA A 76 14.03 8.40 4.47
CA ALA A 76 14.49 9.70 4.00
C ALA A 76 16.03 9.76 4.03
N GLY A 77 16.64 10.19 2.92
CA GLY A 77 18.09 10.21 2.75
C GLY A 77 18.73 8.87 2.35
N GLN A 78 17.95 7.78 2.23
CA GLN A 78 18.44 6.52 1.68
C GLN A 78 18.83 6.69 0.22
N ARG A 79 19.98 6.14 -0.17
CA ARG A 79 20.40 6.11 -1.57
C ARG A 79 19.44 5.23 -2.37
N MET A 80 18.81 5.81 -3.40
CA MET A 80 17.87 5.09 -4.26
C MET A 80 18.47 4.70 -5.62
N THR A 81 19.48 5.43 -6.10
CA THR A 81 20.04 5.22 -7.43
C THR A 81 21.55 5.40 -7.46
N GLN A 82 22.18 4.92 -8.52
CA GLN A 82 23.61 5.07 -8.78
C GLN A 82 23.86 5.22 -10.29
N LEU A 83 24.93 5.95 -10.63
CA LEU A 83 25.43 6.03 -12.01
C LEU A 83 26.24 4.78 -12.32
N THR A 84 25.97 4.19 -13.47
CA THR A 84 26.83 3.14 -14.03
C THR A 84 28.00 3.85 -14.71
N SER A 85 29.23 3.62 -14.21
CA SER A 85 30.46 4.14 -14.85
C SER A 85 30.83 3.30 -16.06
#